data_AF-K6P1B8-F1
#
_entry.id   AF-K6P1B8-F1
#
_cell.length_a   1.000
_cell.length_b   1.000
_cell.length_c   1.000
_cell.angle_alpha   90.00
_cell.angle_beta   90.00
_cell.angle_gamma   90.00
#
_symmetry.space_group_name_H-M   'P 1'
#
loop_
_entity.id
_entity.type
_entity.pdbx_description
1 polymer ?
#
loop_
_entity_poly.entity_id
_entity_poly.type
_entity_poly.pdbx_seq_one_letter_code
_entity_poly.pdbx_strand_id
1 'polypeptide(L)'
;MATLDRKSRRRPLRVEIVGLFPLIYKMCPRGMGWGAGCGLEWPADQTQDYPPEEQARQRQLESLVAHLADRFGWRLQVVTVPLTSLRGMWLATRYGIGTGQVALVASGRCVRLDEGYEAIDRLLASCLGEDQAAG
;
A
#
# COMPACT_ATOMS: atom_id res chain seq x y z
N MET A 1 -21.14 -24.80 19.67
CA MET A 1 -20.39 -23.83 20.51
C MET A 1 -19.16 -23.40 19.70
N ALA A 2 -19.26 -22.26 19.01
CA ALA A 2 -18.15 -21.43 18.53
C ALA A 2 -18.80 -20.17 17.95
N THR A 3 -18.75 -19.12 18.75
CA THR A 3 -19.38 -17.83 18.56
C THR A 3 -18.87 -17.19 17.26
N LEU A 4 -19.75 -17.02 16.27
CA LEU A 4 -19.49 -16.11 15.15
C LEU A 4 -19.41 -14.71 15.73
N ASP A 5 -18.18 -14.31 16.05
CA ASP A 5 -17.86 -12.98 16.55
C ASP A 5 -18.46 -11.94 15.61
N ARG A 6 -19.13 -10.99 16.24
CA ARG A 6 -19.96 -9.94 15.70
C ARG A 6 -19.06 -8.95 14.96
N LYS A 7 -18.51 -9.38 13.81
CA LYS A 7 -17.71 -8.57 12.87
C LYS A 7 -18.40 -7.23 12.70
N SER A 8 -17.84 -6.20 13.31
CA SER A 8 -18.40 -4.86 13.31
C SER A 8 -18.70 -4.45 11.88
N ARG A 9 -19.91 -3.94 11.62
CA ARG A 9 -20.39 -3.41 10.32
C ARG A 9 -19.61 -2.18 9.81
N ARG A 10 -18.37 -1.97 10.25
CA ARG A 10 -17.57 -0.79 9.92
C ARG A 10 -16.78 -1.08 8.64
N ARG A 11 -16.94 -0.22 7.64
CA ARG A 11 -16.14 -0.29 6.41
C ARG A 11 -14.67 -0.06 6.77
N PRO A 12 -13.72 -0.79 6.18
CA PRO A 12 -12.30 -0.54 6.41
C PRO A 12 -11.92 0.85 5.90
N LEU A 13 -11.03 1.54 6.62
CA LEU A 13 -10.48 2.82 6.20
C LEU A 13 -9.65 2.61 4.93
N ARG A 14 -10.03 3.28 3.85
CA ARG A 14 -9.24 3.24 2.61
C ARG A 14 -7.98 4.08 2.78
N VAL A 15 -6.83 3.45 2.53
CA VAL A 15 -5.51 4.08 2.56
C VAL A 15 -4.86 3.94 1.20
N GLU A 16 -4.47 5.06 0.61
CA GLU A 16 -3.85 5.11 -0.70
C GLU A 16 -2.35 5.31 -0.55
N ILE A 17 -1.57 4.31 -0.93
CA ILE A 17 -0.13 4.45 -1.06
C ILE A 17 0.12 5.08 -2.43
N VAL A 18 0.74 6.26 -2.46
CA VAL A 18 1.03 7.04 -3.66
C VAL A 18 2.53 7.08 -3.85
N GLY A 19 3.00 6.70 -5.04
CA GLY A 19 4.43 6.67 -5.36
C GLY A 19 4.70 6.13 -6.76
N LEU A 20 5.97 6.18 -7.17
CA LEU A 20 6.45 5.36 -8.28
C LEU A 20 6.69 3.96 -7.72
N PHE A 21 5.96 2.98 -8.25
CA PHE A 21 6.09 1.59 -7.82
C PHE A 21 6.94 0.83 -8.82
N PRO A 22 7.86 -0.03 -8.35
CA PRO A 22 8.60 -0.93 -9.23
C PRO A 22 7.64 -1.79 -10.04
N LEU A 23 7.93 -2.01 -11.32
CA LEU A 23 7.17 -2.91 -12.20
C LEU A 23 7.46 -4.40 -11.91
N ILE A 24 7.85 -4.74 -10.67
CA ILE A 24 8.47 -6.02 -10.29
C ILE A 24 7.50 -7.22 -10.36
N TYR A 25 6.22 -6.96 -10.63
CA TYR A 25 5.23 -7.99 -10.90
C TYR A 25 4.56 -7.68 -12.23
N LYS A 26 5.14 -8.14 -13.35
CA LYS A 26 4.51 -8.00 -14.68
C LYS A 26 3.19 -8.75 -14.80
N MET A 27 2.83 -9.61 -13.84
CA MET A 27 1.58 -10.36 -13.83
C MET A 27 0.79 -10.16 -12.53
N CYS A 28 -0.53 -9.98 -12.69
CA CYS A 28 -1.51 -10.03 -11.61
C CYS A 28 -1.42 -11.37 -10.86
N PRO A 29 -1.56 -11.41 -9.52
CA PRO A 29 -1.57 -12.66 -8.74
C PRO A 29 -2.53 -13.73 -9.28
N ARG A 30 -3.64 -13.33 -9.91
CA ARG A 30 -4.61 -14.24 -10.54
C ARG A 30 -4.13 -14.88 -11.85
N GLY A 31 -3.19 -14.26 -12.56
CA GLY A 31 -2.61 -14.78 -13.81
C GLY A 31 -1.30 -15.57 -13.60
N MET A 32 -0.76 -15.55 -12.38
CA MET A 32 0.56 -16.11 -12.05
C MET A 32 0.63 -17.63 -12.22
N GLY A 33 -0.43 -18.35 -11.83
CA GLY A 33 -0.50 -19.80 -12.02
C GLY A 33 -0.46 -20.24 -13.48
N TRP A 34 -1.09 -19.48 -14.39
CA TRP A 34 -1.02 -19.72 -15.83
C TRP A 34 0.38 -19.38 -16.38
N GLY A 35 0.93 -18.23 -15.97
CA GLY A 35 2.26 -17.79 -16.41
C GLY A 35 3.37 -18.78 -16.05
N ALA A 36 3.37 -19.31 -14.82
CA ALA A 36 4.31 -20.34 -14.40
C ALA A 36 4.17 -21.64 -15.23
N GLY A 37 2.93 -22.03 -15.57
CA GLY A 37 2.65 -23.16 -16.47
C GLY A 37 3.13 -22.97 -17.91
N CYS A 38 3.34 -21.72 -18.33
CA CYS A 38 3.91 -21.37 -19.64
C CYS A 38 5.42 -21.09 -19.59
N GLY A 39 6.10 -21.38 -18.48
CA GLY A 39 7.54 -21.20 -18.33
C GLY A 39 7.98 -19.77 -17.99
N LEU A 40 7.07 -18.90 -17.53
CA LEU A 40 7.44 -17.60 -16.98
C LEU A 40 7.97 -17.77 -15.55
N GLU A 41 9.01 -17.01 -15.23
CA GLU A 41 9.65 -16.99 -13.91
C GLU A 41 8.69 -16.54 -12.81
N TRP A 42 8.86 -17.09 -11.61
CA TRP A 42 8.14 -16.58 -10.44
C TRP A 42 8.63 -15.18 -10.09
N PRO A 43 7.81 -14.34 -9.44
CA PRO A 43 8.22 -12.97 -9.14
C PRO A 43 9.50 -12.85 -8.30
N ALA A 44 9.74 -13.81 -7.40
CA ALA A 44 10.97 -13.89 -6.62
C ALA A 44 12.21 -14.13 -7.49
N ASP A 45 12.05 -14.83 -8.60
CA ASP A 45 13.12 -15.10 -9.57
C ASP A 45 13.30 -13.90 -10.51
N GLN A 46 12.22 -13.19 -10.85
CA GLN A 46 12.27 -11.98 -11.67
C GLN A 46 12.98 -10.80 -10.97
N THR A 47 13.01 -10.78 -9.63
CA THR A 47 13.65 -9.69 -8.88
C THR A 47 15.17 -9.64 -8.95
N GLN A 48 15.84 -10.75 -9.30
CA GLN A 48 17.30 -10.83 -9.27
C GLN A 48 17.99 -9.92 -10.31
N ASP A 49 17.33 -9.73 -11.46
CA ASP A 49 17.87 -8.97 -12.59
C ASP A 49 17.55 -7.46 -12.52
N TYR A 50 16.77 -7.02 -11.52
CA TYR A 50 16.42 -5.61 -11.37
C TYR A 50 17.57 -4.81 -10.75
N PRO A 51 17.73 -3.53 -11.12
CA PRO A 51 18.70 -2.63 -10.48
C PRO A 51 18.56 -2.62 -8.95
N PRO A 52 19.67 -2.53 -8.18
CA PRO A 52 19.62 -2.55 -6.71
C PRO A 52 18.71 -1.48 -6.10
N GLU A 53 18.59 -0.32 -6.74
CA GLU A 53 17.70 0.77 -6.33
C GLU A 53 16.21 0.39 -6.40
N GLU A 54 15.79 -0.35 -7.44
CA GLU A 54 14.41 -0.81 -7.60
C GLU A 54 14.09 -1.93 -6.61
N GLN A 55 15.05 -2.81 -6.34
CA GLN A 55 14.94 -3.81 -5.29
C GLN A 55 14.80 -3.16 -3.89
N ALA A 56 15.56 -2.10 -3.62
CA ALA A 56 15.45 -1.38 -2.35
C ALA A 56 14.07 -0.71 -2.19
N ARG A 57 13.56 -0.06 -3.24
CA ARG A 57 12.20 0.52 -3.25
C ARG A 57 11.12 -0.54 -3.03
N GLN A 58 11.29 -1.73 -3.63
CA GLN A 58 10.38 -2.85 -3.43
C GLN A 58 10.37 -3.34 -1.98
N ARG A 59 11.55 -3.60 -1.40
CA ARG A 59 11.66 -4.01 0.01
C ARG A 59 11.07 -2.96 0.95
N GLN A 60 11.24 -1.69 0.64
CA GLN A 60 10.66 -0.59 1.40
C GLN A 60 9.12 -0.63 1.34
N LEU A 61 8.54 -0.85 0.16
CA LEU A 61 7.09 -1.00 -0.01
C LEU A 61 6.55 -2.25 0.71
N GLU A 62 7.23 -3.38 0.61
CA GLU A 62 6.87 -4.63 1.31
C GLU A 62 6.90 -4.45 2.82
N SER A 63 7.96 -3.79 3.33
CA SER A 63 8.09 -3.48 4.75
C SER A 63 6.96 -2.58 5.23
N LEU A 64 6.60 -1.57 4.44
CA LEU A 64 5.46 -0.70 4.75
C LEU A 64 4.14 -1.49 4.79
N VAL A 65 3.87 -2.31 3.79
CA VAL A 65 2.62 -3.10 3.73
C VAL A 65 2.56 -4.12 4.88
N ALA A 66 3.68 -4.77 5.21
CA ALA A 66 3.78 -5.67 6.35
C ALA A 66 3.52 -4.94 7.67
N HIS A 67 4.11 -3.75 7.86
CA HIS A 67 3.87 -2.90 9.03
C HIS A 67 2.39 -2.52 9.16
N LEU A 68 1.75 -2.09 8.08
CA LEU A 68 0.32 -1.75 8.09
C LEU A 68 -0.58 -2.96 8.41
N ALA A 69 -0.24 -4.13 7.87
CA ALA A 69 -0.97 -5.37 8.12
C ALA A 69 -0.84 -5.84 9.58
N ASP A 70 0.36 -5.77 10.16
CA ASP A 70 0.60 -6.11 11.56
C ASP A 70 -0.11 -5.13 12.50
N ARG A 71 0.04 -3.83 12.24
CA ARG A 71 -0.44 -2.77 13.14
C ARG A 71 -1.95 -2.56 13.11
N PHE A 72 -2.56 -2.61 11.92
CA PHE A 72 -3.96 -2.24 11.71
C PHE A 72 -4.82 -3.38 11.13
N GLY A 73 -4.19 -4.35 10.47
CA GLY A 73 -4.85 -5.52 9.91
C GLY A 73 -6.05 -5.18 9.02
N TRP A 74 -7.16 -5.87 9.27
CA TRP A 74 -8.40 -5.76 8.48
C TRP A 74 -9.09 -4.40 8.56
N ARG A 75 -8.65 -3.50 9.46
CA ARG A 75 -9.23 -2.15 9.62
C ARG A 75 -8.86 -1.22 8.47
N LEU A 76 -7.84 -1.56 7.68
CA LEU A 76 -7.42 -0.80 6.51
C LEU A 76 -7.74 -1.54 5.22
N GLN A 77 -8.15 -0.79 4.21
CA GLN A 77 -8.15 -1.21 2.82
C GLN A 77 -7.03 -0.46 2.10
N VAL A 78 -5.87 -1.10 2.00
CA VAL A 78 -4.69 -0.52 1.36
C VAL A 78 -4.79 -0.68 -0.16
N VAL A 79 -4.59 0.41 -0.89
CA VAL A 79 -4.53 0.42 -2.36
C VAL A 79 -3.30 1.19 -2.83
N THR A 80 -2.65 0.72 -3.90
CA THR A 80 -1.56 1.44 -4.55
C THR A 80 -2.12 2.36 -5.63
N VAL A 81 -1.62 3.60 -5.69
CA VAL A 81 -1.99 4.61 -6.68
C VAL A 81 -0.71 5.08 -7.37
N PRO A 82 -0.36 4.50 -8.52
CA PRO A 82 0.89 4.84 -9.22
C PRO A 82 0.92 6.31 -9.62
N LEU A 83 2.07 6.96 -9.48
CA LEU A 83 2.29 8.34 -9.96
C LEU A 83 2.06 8.50 -11.46
N THR A 84 2.13 7.42 -12.23
CA THR A 84 1.82 7.39 -13.67
C THR A 84 0.32 7.42 -13.99
N SER A 85 -0.55 7.29 -12.98
CA SER A 85 -2.01 7.37 -13.16
C SER A 85 -2.53 8.81 -13.00
N LEU A 86 -3.66 9.15 -13.64
CA LEU A 86 -4.32 10.45 -13.47
C LEU A 86 -4.59 10.77 -11.98
N ARG A 87 -5.05 9.77 -11.21
CA ARG A 87 -5.28 9.92 -9.77
C ARG A 87 -3.98 10.18 -9.01
N GLY A 88 -2.92 9.44 -9.32
CA GLY A 88 -1.62 9.59 -8.70
C GLY A 88 -1.01 10.97 -8.96
N MET A 89 -1.05 11.45 -10.22
CA MET A 89 -0.60 12.79 -10.58
C MET A 89 -1.39 13.87 -9.82
N TRP A 90 -2.72 13.73 -9.73
CA TRP A 90 -3.54 14.68 -8.97
C TRP A 90 -3.18 14.70 -7.48
N LEU A 91 -3.03 13.52 -6.85
CA LEU A 91 -2.62 13.42 -5.45
C LEU A 91 -1.21 13.99 -5.22
N ALA A 92 -0.28 13.73 -6.15
CA ALA A 92 1.07 14.24 -6.08
C ALA A 92 1.12 15.76 -6.14
N THR A 93 0.35 16.37 -7.03
CA THR A 93 0.21 17.82 -7.09
C THR A 93 -0.45 18.36 -5.82
N ARG A 94 -1.53 17.72 -5.34
CA ARG A 94 -2.28 18.18 -4.15
C ARG A 94 -1.45 18.16 -2.87
N TYR A 95 -0.60 17.14 -2.70
CA TYR A 95 0.16 16.91 -1.46
C TYR A 95 1.67 17.13 -1.61
N GLY A 96 2.13 17.61 -2.77
CA GLY A 96 3.54 17.86 -3.04
C GLY A 96 4.41 16.59 -2.95
N ILE A 97 3.99 15.50 -3.60
CA ILE A 97 4.70 14.21 -3.59
C ILE A 97 5.62 14.17 -4.81
N GLY A 98 6.94 14.09 -4.58
CA GLY A 98 7.95 13.96 -5.63
C GLY A 98 8.08 12.52 -6.16
N THR A 99 8.75 12.35 -7.29
CA THR A 99 8.97 11.05 -7.96
C THR A 99 9.77 10.05 -7.11
N GLY A 100 10.68 10.54 -6.26
CA GLY A 100 11.46 9.71 -5.32
C GLY A 100 10.77 9.45 -3.99
N GLN A 101 9.51 9.86 -3.82
CA GLN A 101 8.79 9.79 -2.54
C GLN A 101 7.65 8.77 -2.61
N VAL A 102 7.38 8.17 -1.46
CA VAL A 102 6.19 7.36 -1.21
C VAL A 102 5.41 8.04 -0.10
N ALA A 103 4.11 8.20 -0.28
CA ALA A 103 3.24 8.80 0.72
C ALA A 103 1.96 7.98 0.91
N LEU A 104 1.36 8.08 2.09
CA LEU A 104 0.07 7.49 2.42
C LEU A 104 -0.97 8.60 2.53
N VAL A 105 -2.07 8.43 1.81
CA VAL A 105 -3.21 9.35 1.85
C VAL A 105 -4.42 8.62 2.43
N ALA A 106 -4.99 9.17 3.50
CA ALA A 106 -6.19 8.66 4.17
C ALA A 106 -7.06 9.83 4.64
N SER A 107 -8.37 9.76 4.41
CA SER A 107 -9.35 10.79 4.80
C SER A 107 -8.92 12.23 4.44
N GLY A 108 -8.32 12.42 3.27
CA GLY A 108 -7.86 13.73 2.80
C GLY A 108 -6.56 14.26 3.44
N ARG A 109 -5.92 13.47 4.30
CA ARG A 109 -4.64 13.78 4.95
C ARG A 109 -3.52 12.93 4.35
N CYS A 110 -2.29 13.43 4.44
CA CYS A 110 -1.11 12.81 3.83
C CYS A 110 0.04 12.73 4.83
N VAL A 111 0.81 11.65 4.78
CA VAL A 111 2.08 11.46 5.49
C VAL A 111 3.05 10.75 4.56
N ARG A 112 4.31 11.18 4.52
CA ARG A 112 5.35 10.58 3.69
C ARG A 112 6.05 9.46 4.46
N LEU A 113 6.58 8.50 3.71
CA LEU A 113 7.27 7.34 4.28
C LEU A 113 8.59 7.71 4.98
N ASP A 114 9.26 8.77 4.53
CA ASP A 114 10.48 9.31 5.15
C ASP A 114 10.23 10.00 6.51
N GLU A 115 8.97 10.33 6.83
CA GLU A 115 8.56 10.79 8.16
C GLU A 115 8.50 9.65 9.19
N GLY A 116 8.60 8.39 8.75
CA GLY A 116 8.72 7.21 9.60
C GLY A 116 7.39 6.59 10.05
N TYR A 117 7.46 5.35 10.53
CA TYR A 117 6.28 4.55 10.88
C TYR A 117 5.47 5.13 12.04
N GLU A 118 6.09 5.86 12.98
CA GLU A 118 5.34 6.47 14.08
C GLU A 118 4.39 7.59 13.58
N ALA A 119 4.84 8.41 12.63
CA ALA A 119 4.02 9.45 12.01
C ALA A 119 2.86 8.83 11.22
N ILE A 120 3.15 7.76 10.48
CA ILE A 120 2.15 6.96 9.76
C ILE A 120 1.10 6.41 10.72
N ASP A 121 1.54 5.77 11.80
CA ASP A 121 0.66 5.17 12.79
C ASP A 121 -0.26 6.21 13.42
N ARG A 122 0.29 7.36 13.79
CA ARG A 122 -0.45 8.47 14.40
C ARG A 122 -1.52 9.02 13.45
N LEU A 123 -1.17 9.23 12.18
CA LEU A 123 -2.13 9.68 11.17
C LEU A 123 -3.26 8.66 11.00
N LEU A 124 -2.93 7.39 10.74
CA LEU A 124 -3.92 6.36 10.48
C LEU A 124 -4.81 6.06 11.69
N ALA A 125 -4.24 6.06 12.91
CA ALA A 125 -5.02 5.88 14.14
C ALA A 125 -6.03 7.02 14.34
N SER A 126 -5.63 8.26 14.07
CA SER A 126 -6.56 9.40 14.13
C SER A 126 -7.65 9.32 13.05
N CYS A 127 -7.31 8.94 11.81
CA CYS A 127 -8.31 8.76 10.74
C CYS A 127 -9.31 7.67 11.10
N LEU A 128 -8.83 6.56 11.67
CA LEU A 128 -9.68 5.48 12.16
C LEU A 128 -10.57 5.91 13.32
N GLY A 129 -10.12 6.82 14.18
CA GLY A 129 -10.93 7.37 15.28
C GLY A 129 -12.06 8.28 14.78
N GLU A 130 -11.77 9.13 13.79
CA GLU A 130 -12.75 10.05 13.19
C GLU A 130 -13.80 9.31 12.35
N ASP A 131 -13.38 8.33 11.55
CA ASP A 131 -14.28 7.48 10.75
C ASP A 131 -15.21 6.63 11.65
N GLN A 132 -14.79 6.37 12.89
CA GLN A 132 -15.60 5.69 13.89
C GLN A 132 -16.64 6.58 14.58
N ALA A 133 -16.43 7.90 14.58
CA ALA A 133 -17.35 8.88 15.16
C ALA A 133 -18.39 9.41 14.15
N ALA A 134 -18.10 9.28 12.85
CA ALA A 134 -18.95 9.78 11.77
C ALA A 134 -20.01 8.78 11.24
N GLY A 135 -20.08 7.56 11.78
CA GLY A 135 -21.01 6.50 11.37
C GLY A 135 -21.66 5.79 12.53
#